data_AF-A0ABD2N4Z9-F1
#
_entry.id   AF-A0ABD2N4Z9-F1
#
_cell.length_a   1.000
_cell.length_b   1.000
_cell.length_c   1.000
_cell.angle_alpha   90.00
_cell.angle_beta   90.00
_cell.angle_gamma   90.00
#
_symmetry.space_group_name_H-M   'P 1'
#
loop_
_entity.id
_entity.type
_entity.pdbx_description
1 polymer ?
#
loop_
_entity_poly.entity_id
_entity_poly.type
_entity_poly.pdbx_seq_one_letter_code
_entity_poly.pdbx_strand_id
1 'polypeptide(L)'
;MKTMPHICTIEKPNSGSCLPLLQHPNWWQRTSRNLRKHILVSDRDPRIIEYYRTTTGLMNEKRRQVESSHYYMIHPFSDFTNVHEAVMTLVFLICFILIPFIDAYKREHILHLSSQNILLSLANIFCILDIILRFFTGYVEDKLKIAILDQGKVARHYILGPYFVCDVISSLPTDIVGYIYPQSKVIYTAHFLRLFKLIRFSTFLKNFEKTTFFIRWNNTILRSVQYMLVVIIVVHWITCANFFVPHIRSMLTGETHQFSWTLKLEDEHEMKQYLLTFFRTAGLLLCALSYQPDNFAEVAKMVEESTTPIPKKLPSEIEPFVEISEIYISALFSSPFEEVLMDLITIILGKILTCAFAGE
;
A
#
# COMPACT_ATOMS: atom_id res chain seq x y z
N MET A 1 25.96 -29.76 44.64
CA MET A 1 25.98 -28.31 44.98
C MET A 1 24.62 -27.72 44.66
N LYS A 2 23.86 -27.27 45.67
CA LYS A 2 22.62 -26.52 45.46
C LYS A 2 22.99 -25.10 45.03
N THR A 3 22.61 -24.68 43.84
CA THR A 3 22.74 -23.29 43.39
C THR A 3 21.85 -22.42 44.28
N MET A 4 22.46 -21.54 45.09
CA MET A 4 21.69 -20.56 45.86
C MET A 4 20.96 -19.61 44.89
N PRO A 5 19.68 -19.29 45.13
CA PRO A 5 18.97 -18.32 44.31
C PRO A 5 19.64 -16.96 44.48
N HIS A 6 20.02 -16.33 43.37
CA HIS A 6 20.56 -14.97 43.37
C HIS A 6 19.47 -14.00 43.86
N ILE A 7 19.67 -13.42 45.05
CA ILE A 7 18.83 -12.35 45.58
C ILE A 7 19.33 -11.05 44.97
N CYS A 8 18.58 -10.49 44.02
CA CYS A 8 18.93 -9.22 43.41
C CYS A 8 18.69 -8.09 44.42
N THR A 9 19.77 -7.50 44.93
CA THR A 9 19.77 -6.38 45.89
C THR A 9 19.67 -5.01 45.22
N ILE A 10 19.64 -4.95 43.90
CA ILE A 10 19.52 -3.69 43.15
C ILE A 10 18.05 -3.24 43.18
N GLU A 11 17.79 -2.07 43.78
CA GLU A 11 16.49 -1.40 43.66
C GLU A 11 16.16 -1.21 42.18
N LYS A 12 15.10 -1.87 41.72
CA LYS A 12 14.61 -1.67 40.36
C LYS A 12 14.10 -0.22 40.27
N PRO A 13 14.55 0.59 39.30
CA PRO A 13 14.02 1.93 39.15
C PRO A 13 12.51 1.85 38.96
N ASN A 14 11.76 2.70 39.68
CA ASN A 14 10.28 2.75 39.67
C ASN A 14 9.66 2.90 38.26
N SER A 15 10.46 3.15 37.22
CA SER A 15 10.03 3.02 35.84
C SER A 15 11.17 2.50 34.94
N GLY A 16 10.90 1.46 34.14
CA GLY A 16 11.82 0.96 33.09
C GLY A 16 11.97 1.88 31.87
N SER A 17 11.70 3.19 32.06
CA SER A 17 11.68 4.21 31.00
C SER A 17 12.97 5.03 30.89
N CYS A 18 13.91 4.86 31.83
CA CYS A 18 15.18 5.62 31.90
C CYS A 18 15.03 7.15 31.95
N LEU A 19 13.82 7.69 32.12
CA LEU A 19 13.54 9.12 32.20
C LEU A 19 13.82 9.67 33.62
N PRO A 20 14.48 10.84 33.75
CA PRO A 20 14.84 11.42 35.05
C PRO A 20 13.58 11.66 35.89
N LEU A 21 13.59 11.29 37.16
CA LEU A 21 12.43 11.44 38.07
C LEU A 21 12.05 12.92 38.20
N LEU A 22 10.75 13.22 38.13
CA LEU A 22 10.25 14.58 38.33
C LEU A 22 9.90 14.75 39.81
N GLN A 23 10.46 15.78 40.45
CA GLN A 23 10.07 16.20 41.79
C GLN A 23 8.89 17.18 41.67
N HIS A 24 7.75 16.83 42.28
CA HIS A 24 6.50 17.61 42.25
C HIS A 24 6.05 18.09 40.84
N PRO A 25 5.84 17.19 39.87
CA PRO A 25 5.46 17.59 38.52
C PRO A 25 4.06 18.21 38.48
N ASN A 26 3.91 19.27 37.70
CA ASN A 26 2.58 19.74 37.30
C ASN A 26 1.93 18.73 36.33
N TRP A 27 0.63 18.90 36.08
CA TRP A 27 -0.12 17.96 35.24
C TRP A 27 0.47 17.84 33.82
N TRP A 28 0.93 18.95 33.23
CA TRP A 28 1.54 18.99 31.89
C TRP A 28 2.87 18.22 31.81
N GLN A 29 3.74 18.38 32.81
CA GLN A 29 5.00 17.64 32.88
C GLN A 29 4.74 16.14 33.05
N ARG A 30 3.70 15.76 33.80
CA ARG A 30 3.29 14.37 33.95
C ARG A 30 2.76 13.78 32.64
N THR A 31 1.90 14.50 31.92
CA THR A 31 1.35 14.05 30.63
C THR A 31 2.42 14.00 29.55
N SER A 32 3.24 15.06 29.40
CA SER A 32 4.37 15.10 28.47
C SER A 32 5.37 13.97 28.70
N ARG A 33 5.73 13.71 29.98
CA ARG A 33 6.56 12.54 30.34
C ARG A 33 5.91 11.24 29.91
N ASN A 34 4.60 11.09 30.10
CA ASN A 34 3.91 9.86 29.74
C ASN A 34 3.84 9.65 28.23
N LEU A 35 3.58 10.71 27.46
CA LEU A 35 3.63 10.69 26.01
C LEU A 35 5.04 10.34 25.50
N ARG A 36 6.09 10.89 26.12
CA ARG A 36 7.48 10.58 25.76
C ARG A 36 7.80 9.09 25.88
N LYS A 37 7.17 8.34 26.79
CA LYS A 37 7.39 6.88 26.89
C LYS A 37 6.94 6.13 25.63
N HIS A 38 5.95 6.63 24.90
CA HIS A 38 5.46 5.99 23.68
C HIS A 38 6.37 6.22 22.47
N ILE A 39 7.23 7.23 22.53
CA ILE A 39 8.23 7.60 21.50
C ILE A 39 9.55 6.84 21.71
N LEU A 40 9.83 6.45 22.96
CA LEU A 40 10.99 5.64 23.31
C LEU A 40 10.86 4.22 22.77
N VAL A 41 12.00 3.53 22.61
CA VAL A 41 12.01 2.10 22.28
C VAL A 41 11.14 1.31 23.27
N SER A 42 10.18 0.55 22.75
CA SER A 42 9.32 -0.32 23.56
C SER A 42 10.08 -1.57 24.00
N ASP A 43 9.51 -2.38 24.88
CA ASP A 43 9.93 -3.77 25.13
C ASP A 43 8.95 -4.80 24.54
N ARG A 44 7.84 -4.32 23.98
CA ARG A 44 6.74 -5.14 23.43
C ARG A 44 6.96 -5.54 21.98
N ASP A 45 7.88 -4.89 21.29
CA ASP A 45 8.17 -5.17 19.89
C ASP A 45 9.00 -6.47 19.78
N PRO A 46 8.55 -7.51 19.06
CA PRO A 46 9.29 -8.76 18.90
C PRO A 46 10.71 -8.61 18.36
N ARG A 47 10.91 -7.63 17.48
CA ARG A 47 12.16 -7.46 16.72
C ARG A 47 13.30 -7.03 17.63
N ILE A 48 12.99 -6.51 18.81
CA ILE A 48 14.00 -6.06 19.80
C ILE A 48 15.00 -7.15 20.13
N ILE A 49 14.57 -8.42 20.19
CA ILE A 49 15.47 -9.55 20.50
C ILE A 49 16.52 -9.69 19.39
N GLU A 50 16.15 -9.45 18.14
CA GLU A 50 17.07 -9.55 17.01
C GLU A 50 18.12 -8.42 17.01
N TYR A 51 17.71 -7.21 17.39
CA TYR A 51 18.57 -6.02 17.34
C TYR A 51 19.42 -5.85 18.61
N TYR A 52 18.80 -5.96 19.79
CA TYR A 52 19.45 -5.64 21.06
C TYR A 52 19.89 -6.88 21.85
N ARG A 53 19.40 -8.08 21.48
CA ARG A 53 19.71 -9.42 22.06
C ARG A 53 19.39 -9.62 23.54
N THR A 54 19.54 -8.59 24.37
CA THR A 54 19.47 -8.63 25.83
C THR A 54 18.68 -7.43 26.37
N THR A 55 18.12 -7.59 27.57
CA THR A 55 17.41 -6.50 28.27
C THR A 55 18.33 -5.33 28.62
N THR A 56 19.61 -5.60 28.90
CA THR A 56 20.63 -4.57 29.15
C THR A 56 20.93 -3.75 27.89
N GLY A 57 21.04 -4.40 26.72
CA GLY A 57 21.17 -3.73 25.43
C GLY A 57 20.00 -2.78 25.15
N LEU A 58 18.77 -3.24 25.40
CA LEU A 58 17.57 -2.41 25.28
C LEU A 58 17.59 -1.21 26.25
N MET A 59 17.99 -1.40 27.51
CA MET A 59 18.07 -0.29 28.47
C MET A 59 19.16 0.72 28.12
N ASN A 60 20.29 0.26 27.56
CA ASN A 60 21.34 1.14 27.05
C ASN A 60 20.84 1.98 25.88
N GLU A 61 20.04 1.39 24.98
CA GLU A 61 19.40 2.13 23.90
C GLU A 61 18.40 3.17 24.43
N LYS A 62 17.53 2.78 25.37
CA LYS A 62 16.61 3.71 26.04
C LYS A 62 17.36 4.90 26.62
N ARG A 63 18.46 4.65 27.33
CA ARG A 63 19.31 5.69 27.90
C ARG A 63 19.94 6.57 26.81
N ARG A 64 20.52 5.96 25.78
CA ARG A 64 21.11 6.68 24.63
C ARG A 64 20.11 7.64 23.99
N GLN A 65 18.88 7.20 23.75
CA GLN A 65 17.83 8.06 23.18
C GLN A 65 17.46 9.21 24.12
N VAL A 66 17.30 8.94 25.42
CA VAL A 66 16.95 9.96 26.43
C VAL A 66 18.03 11.04 26.56
N GLU A 67 19.31 10.64 26.50
CA GLU A 67 20.48 11.52 26.63
C GLU A 67 20.87 12.20 25.31
N SER A 68 20.42 11.68 24.16
CA SER A 68 20.74 12.25 22.86
C SER A 68 20.08 13.63 22.65
N SER A 69 20.71 14.46 21.81
CA SER A 69 20.13 15.73 21.34
C SER A 69 18.82 15.54 20.55
N HIS A 70 18.58 14.32 20.06
CA HIS A 70 17.42 13.94 19.24
C HIS A 70 16.33 13.24 20.06
N TYR A 71 16.16 13.64 21.32
CA TYR A 71 15.26 12.99 22.27
C TYR A 71 13.77 13.01 21.88
N TYR A 72 13.37 13.89 20.96
CA TYR A 72 12.00 14.04 20.45
C TYR A 72 11.71 13.12 19.25
N MET A 73 12.75 12.52 18.65
CA MET A 73 12.61 11.63 17.51
C MET A 73 11.99 10.29 17.94
N ILE A 74 11.03 9.83 17.15
CA ILE A 74 10.30 8.59 17.37
C ILE A 74 11.23 7.42 17.03
N HIS A 75 11.40 6.52 17.99
CA HIS A 75 12.21 5.33 17.80
C HIS A 75 11.46 4.31 16.90
N PRO A 76 12.13 3.66 15.93
CA PRO A 76 11.48 2.74 14.99
C PRO A 76 10.76 1.55 15.66
N PHE A 77 11.25 1.09 16.81
CA PHE A 77 10.61 0.04 17.63
C PHE A 77 9.84 0.61 18.83
N SER A 78 9.29 1.82 18.70
CA SER A 78 8.46 2.44 19.74
C SER A 78 7.02 1.92 19.69
N ASP A 79 6.29 2.02 20.80
CA ASP A 79 4.86 1.69 20.82
C ASP A 79 4.07 2.59 19.85
N PHE A 80 4.45 3.86 19.75
CA PHE A 80 3.83 4.79 18.80
C PHE A 80 4.01 4.33 17.36
N THR A 81 5.23 3.93 16.97
CA THR A 81 5.49 3.43 15.61
C THR A 81 4.66 2.20 15.30
N ASN A 82 4.53 1.26 16.26
CA ASN A 82 3.71 0.05 16.05
C ASN A 82 2.23 0.38 15.85
N VAL A 83 1.66 1.30 16.65
CA VAL A 83 0.28 1.76 16.47
C VAL A 83 0.12 2.51 15.14
N HIS A 84 1.06 3.38 14.81
CA HIS A 84 1.06 4.13 13.55
C HIS A 84 1.12 3.19 12.33
N GLU A 85 2.02 2.18 12.33
CA GLU A 85 2.10 1.18 11.26
C GLU A 85 0.81 0.38 11.12
N ALA A 86 0.14 0.01 12.23
CA ALA A 86 -1.14 -0.69 12.22
C ALA A 86 -2.28 0.20 11.66
N VAL A 87 -2.35 1.47 12.08
CA VAL A 87 -3.32 2.44 11.53
C VAL A 87 -3.09 2.66 10.04
N MET A 88 -1.85 2.86 9.62
CA MET A 88 -1.51 3.06 8.21
C MET A 88 -1.77 1.81 7.36
N THR A 89 -1.65 0.60 7.93
CA THR A 89 -2.05 -0.64 7.25
C THR A 89 -3.54 -0.63 6.89
N LEU A 90 -4.40 -0.20 7.81
CA LEU A 90 -5.83 -0.04 7.55
C LEU A 90 -6.11 1.07 6.52
N VAL A 91 -5.41 2.21 6.62
CA VAL A 91 -5.56 3.33 5.67
C VAL A 91 -5.15 2.89 4.26
N PHE A 92 -4.04 2.17 4.11
CA PHE A 92 -3.60 1.64 2.81
C PHE A 92 -4.58 0.61 2.27
N LEU A 93 -5.14 -0.27 3.10
CA LEU A 93 -6.18 -1.20 2.67
C LEU A 93 -7.38 -0.44 2.09
N ILE A 94 -7.84 0.62 2.76
CA ILE A 94 -8.93 1.48 2.25
C ILE A 94 -8.53 2.11 0.91
N CYS A 95 -7.31 2.65 0.79
CA CYS A 95 -6.82 3.24 -0.46
C CYS A 95 -6.75 2.22 -1.60
N PHE A 96 -6.28 1.01 -1.34
CA PHE A 96 -6.14 -0.04 -2.35
C PHE A 96 -7.47 -0.57 -2.89
N ILE A 97 -8.57 -0.37 -2.17
CA ILE A 97 -9.91 -0.69 -2.64
C ILE A 97 -10.57 0.52 -3.28
N LEU A 98 -10.50 1.69 -2.64
CA LEU A 98 -11.24 2.87 -3.12
C LEU A 98 -10.61 3.51 -4.35
N ILE A 99 -9.29 3.64 -4.42
CA ILE A 99 -8.63 4.34 -5.53
C ILE A 99 -8.90 3.64 -6.87
N PRO A 100 -8.62 2.33 -7.05
CA PRO A 100 -8.87 1.65 -8.32
C PRO A 100 -10.36 1.60 -8.67
N PHE A 101 -11.25 1.48 -7.69
CA PHE A 101 -12.70 1.49 -7.91
C PHE A 101 -13.19 2.85 -8.41
N ILE A 102 -12.82 3.92 -7.71
CA ILE A 102 -13.22 5.29 -8.07
C ILE A 102 -12.64 5.66 -9.43
N ASP A 103 -11.36 5.40 -9.66
CA ASP A 103 -10.72 5.76 -10.92
C ASP A 103 -11.27 4.96 -12.12
N ALA A 104 -11.69 3.70 -11.92
CA ALA A 104 -12.26 2.88 -12.98
C ALA A 104 -13.72 3.22 -13.31
N TYR A 105 -14.59 3.35 -12.30
CA TYR A 105 -16.04 3.34 -12.51
C TYR A 105 -16.72 4.69 -12.29
N LYS A 106 -16.12 5.62 -11.53
CA LYS A 106 -16.74 6.92 -11.30
C LYS A 106 -16.32 7.94 -12.36
N ARG A 107 -17.30 8.34 -13.17
CA ARG A 107 -17.11 9.33 -14.24
C ARG A 107 -17.48 10.76 -13.85
N GLU A 108 -18.27 10.95 -12.78
CA GLU A 108 -18.66 12.30 -12.36
C GLU A 108 -17.53 12.96 -11.57
N HIS A 109 -16.88 13.94 -12.22
CA HIS A 109 -15.77 14.73 -11.67
C HIS A 109 -16.20 15.79 -10.64
N ILE A 110 -17.50 15.93 -10.39
CA ILE A 110 -18.02 16.89 -9.43
C ILE A 110 -17.91 16.29 -8.02
N LEU A 111 -17.56 17.13 -7.04
CA LEU A 111 -17.58 16.87 -5.60
C LEU A 111 -18.99 16.48 -5.11
N HIS A 112 -19.55 15.38 -5.62
CA HIS A 112 -20.64 14.71 -4.95
C HIS A 112 -20.08 14.19 -3.63
N LEU A 113 -20.74 14.57 -2.54
CA LEU A 113 -20.49 14.11 -1.17
C LEU A 113 -20.87 12.62 -1.01
N SER A 114 -20.47 11.79 -1.97
CA SER A 114 -20.53 10.35 -1.88
C SER A 114 -19.68 9.92 -0.69
N SER A 115 -20.22 8.97 0.09
CA SER A 115 -19.53 8.40 1.25
C SER A 115 -18.13 7.88 0.92
N GLN A 116 -17.92 7.35 -0.30
CA GLN A 116 -16.63 6.86 -0.77
C GLN A 116 -15.60 7.98 -0.97
N ASN A 117 -16.01 9.14 -1.51
CA ASN A 117 -15.11 10.28 -1.73
C ASN A 117 -14.72 10.93 -0.40
N ILE A 118 -15.65 10.98 0.57
CA ILE A 118 -15.37 11.44 1.93
C ILE A 118 -14.36 10.50 2.59
N LEU A 119 -14.57 9.18 2.49
CA LEU A 119 -13.66 8.20 3.08
C LEU A 119 -12.25 8.26 2.45
N LEU A 120 -12.16 8.42 1.13
CA LEU A 120 -10.88 8.62 0.45
C LEU A 120 -10.19 9.94 0.88
N SER A 121 -10.96 11.02 1.02
CA SER A 121 -10.43 12.31 1.50
C SER A 121 -9.86 12.19 2.92
N LEU A 122 -10.55 11.48 3.81
CA LEU A 122 -10.04 11.18 5.16
C LEU A 122 -8.75 10.35 5.08
N ALA A 123 -8.72 9.32 4.23
CA ALA A 123 -7.52 8.50 4.03
C ALA A 123 -6.31 9.33 3.51
N ASN A 124 -6.55 10.29 2.61
CA ASN A 124 -5.53 11.20 2.12
C ASN A 124 -4.96 12.10 3.23
N ILE A 125 -5.79 12.57 4.16
CA ILE A 125 -5.32 13.32 5.34
C ILE A 125 -4.36 12.45 6.18
N PHE A 126 -4.72 11.20 6.47
CA PHE A 126 -3.83 10.27 7.17
C PHE A 126 -2.53 10.02 6.40
N CYS A 127 -2.59 9.91 5.07
CA CYS A 127 -1.38 9.77 4.24
C CYS A 127 -0.46 11.00 4.30
N ILE A 128 -1.02 12.21 4.34
CA ILE A 128 -0.22 13.44 4.53
C ILE A 128 0.43 13.44 5.92
N LEU A 129 -0.30 13.03 6.96
CA LEU A 129 0.24 12.89 8.30
C LEU A 129 1.34 11.82 8.37
N ASP A 130 1.21 10.70 7.66
CA ASP A 130 2.25 9.67 7.55
C ASP A 130 3.55 10.26 6.96
N ILE A 131 3.45 11.05 5.89
CA ILE A 131 4.62 11.75 5.31
C ILE A 131 5.32 12.62 6.36
N ILE A 132 4.55 13.42 7.12
CA ILE A 132 5.12 14.27 8.17
C ILE A 132 5.78 13.42 9.27
N LEU A 133 5.10 12.37 9.75
CA LEU A 133 5.61 11.51 10.82
C LEU A 133 6.87 10.74 10.44
N ARG A 134 7.05 10.41 9.15
CA ARG A 134 8.28 9.77 8.64
C ARG A 134 9.51 10.65 8.80
N PHE A 135 9.37 11.97 8.71
CA PHE A 135 10.49 12.88 9.00
C PHE A 135 10.90 12.90 10.48
N PHE A 136 10.01 12.49 11.38
CA PHE A 136 10.26 12.41 12.82
C PHE A 136 10.49 10.99 13.33
N THR A 137 10.45 9.98 12.46
CA THR A 137 10.63 8.57 12.82
C THR A 137 11.99 8.07 12.34
N GLY A 138 12.80 7.57 13.27
CA GLY A 138 14.09 6.97 12.95
C GLY A 138 13.96 5.72 12.09
N TYR A 139 15.05 5.37 11.42
CA TYR A 139 15.18 4.10 10.69
C TYR A 139 16.28 3.24 11.32
N VAL A 140 16.28 1.96 10.98
CA VAL A 140 17.29 1.02 11.45
C VAL A 140 18.22 0.71 10.30
N GLU A 141 19.53 0.78 10.56
CA GLU A 141 20.52 0.40 9.57
C GLU A 141 20.82 -1.09 9.70
N ASP A 142 20.32 -1.90 8.76
CA ASP A 142 20.36 -3.37 8.84
C ASP A 142 21.78 -3.94 9.02
N LYS A 143 22.79 -3.30 8.41
CA LYS A 143 24.20 -3.74 8.49
C LYS A 143 24.78 -3.57 9.89
N LEU A 144 24.46 -2.47 10.56
CA LEU A 144 25.00 -2.15 11.88
C LEU A 144 24.06 -2.55 13.01
N LYS A 145 22.78 -2.84 12.70
CA LYS A 145 21.70 -3.11 13.66
C LYS A 145 21.53 -1.98 14.68
N ILE A 146 21.75 -0.73 14.26
CA ILE A 146 21.63 0.47 15.10
C ILE A 146 20.48 1.34 14.59
N ALA A 147 19.69 1.89 15.52
CA ALA A 147 18.66 2.88 15.22
C ALA A 147 19.27 4.27 15.02
N ILE A 148 19.05 4.86 13.85
CA ILE A 148 19.49 6.21 13.51
C ILE A 148 18.34 7.18 13.80
N LEU A 149 18.57 8.09 14.74
CA LEU A 149 17.61 9.11 15.20
C LEU A 149 18.01 10.53 14.82
N ASP A 150 19.14 10.72 14.13
CA ASP A 150 19.58 12.04 13.67
C ASP A 150 18.61 12.55 12.59
N GLN A 151 17.92 13.67 12.87
CA GLN A 151 16.87 14.19 12.02
C GLN A 151 17.36 14.53 10.61
N GLY A 152 18.58 15.05 10.47
CA GLY A 152 19.16 15.38 9.17
C GLY A 152 19.41 14.13 8.33
N LYS A 153 19.91 13.05 8.96
CA LYS A 153 20.11 11.76 8.31
C LYS A 153 18.78 11.08 7.94
N VAL A 154 17.79 11.16 8.83
CA VAL A 154 16.43 10.62 8.58
C VAL A 154 15.78 11.34 7.41
N ALA A 155 15.76 12.67 7.41
CA ALA A 155 15.18 13.46 6.33
C ALA A 155 15.87 13.17 4.98
N ARG A 156 17.21 13.13 4.96
CA ARG A 156 17.96 12.80 3.74
C ARG A 156 17.66 11.39 3.24
N HIS A 157 17.63 10.40 4.13
CA HIS A 157 17.31 9.01 3.77
C HIS A 157 15.90 8.88 3.19
N TYR A 158 14.92 9.58 3.78
CA TYR A 158 13.54 9.54 3.29
C TYR A 158 13.38 10.25 1.94
N ILE A 159 13.91 11.47 1.79
CA ILE A 159 13.79 12.27 0.55
C ILE A 159 14.48 11.59 -0.64
N LEU A 160 15.66 10.99 -0.42
CA LEU A 160 16.39 10.27 -1.47
C LEU A 160 15.83 8.86 -1.73
N GLY A 161 14.88 8.41 -0.93
CA GLY A 161 14.23 7.11 -1.10
C GLY A 161 13.22 7.12 -2.27
N PRO A 162 12.92 5.95 -2.85
CA PRO A 162 12.03 5.83 -4.01
C PRO A 162 10.57 6.21 -3.70
N TYR A 163 10.18 6.21 -2.42
CA TYR A 163 8.80 6.40 -2.00
C TYR A 163 8.40 7.87 -1.83
N PHE A 164 9.34 8.79 -1.54
CA PHE A 164 8.98 10.16 -1.15
C PHE A 164 8.23 10.92 -2.25
N VAL A 165 8.75 10.89 -3.48
CA VAL A 165 8.12 11.56 -4.62
C VAL A 165 6.74 10.95 -4.90
N CYS A 166 6.65 9.61 -4.90
CA CYS A 166 5.38 8.90 -5.09
C CYS A 166 4.37 9.24 -4.00
N ASP A 167 4.81 9.39 -2.75
CA ASP A 167 3.96 9.74 -1.61
C ASP A 167 3.36 11.12 -1.74
N VAL A 168 4.20 12.10 -2.08
CA VAL A 168 3.77 13.49 -2.21
C VAL A 168 2.78 13.59 -3.35
N ILE A 169 3.12 13.06 -4.53
CA ILE A 169 2.27 13.11 -5.72
C ILE A 169 0.92 12.42 -5.48
N SER A 170 0.93 11.22 -4.89
CA SER A 170 -0.30 10.44 -4.66
C SER A 170 -1.15 10.94 -3.49
N SER A 171 -0.59 11.77 -2.59
CA SER A 171 -1.32 12.40 -1.49
C SER A 171 -1.88 13.79 -1.83
N LEU A 172 -1.61 14.31 -3.04
CA LEU A 172 -2.20 15.58 -3.45
C LEU A 172 -3.73 15.44 -3.53
N PRO A 173 -4.50 16.44 -3.05
CA PRO A 173 -5.95 16.46 -3.16
C PRO A 173 -6.36 16.73 -4.61
N THR A 174 -6.22 15.74 -5.47
CA THR A 174 -6.47 15.81 -6.91
C THR A 174 -7.92 16.15 -7.25
N ASP A 175 -8.84 15.92 -6.33
CA ASP A 175 -10.25 16.33 -6.45
C ASP A 175 -10.42 17.85 -6.47
N ILE A 176 -9.54 18.60 -5.78
CA ILE A 176 -9.52 20.07 -5.84
C ILE A 176 -9.07 20.54 -7.23
N VAL A 177 -8.12 19.85 -7.85
CA VAL A 177 -7.67 20.15 -9.21
C VAL A 177 -8.80 19.92 -10.21
N GLY A 178 -9.57 18.83 -10.04
CA GLY A 178 -10.76 18.55 -10.83
C GLY A 178 -11.84 19.62 -10.70
N TYR A 179 -12.04 20.14 -9.49
CA TYR A 179 -12.98 21.24 -9.24
C TYR A 179 -12.56 22.55 -9.92
N ILE A 180 -11.27 22.90 -9.87
CA ILE A 180 -10.77 24.15 -10.45
C ILE A 180 -10.71 24.07 -11.98
N TYR A 181 -10.38 22.90 -12.54
CA TYR A 181 -10.17 22.70 -13.98
C TYR A 181 -11.10 21.62 -14.59
N PRO A 182 -12.43 21.81 -14.57
CA PRO A 182 -13.43 20.77 -14.85
C PRO A 182 -13.46 20.26 -16.31
N GLN A 183 -12.90 20.99 -17.27
CA GLN A 183 -12.92 20.62 -18.70
C GLN A 183 -11.54 20.23 -19.25
N SER A 184 -10.59 19.95 -18.36
CA SER A 184 -9.20 19.76 -18.76
C SER A 184 -8.80 18.28 -18.77
N LYS A 185 -7.92 17.90 -19.70
CA LYS A 185 -7.21 16.60 -19.65
C LYS A 185 -6.44 16.41 -18.32
N VAL A 186 -6.24 17.49 -17.56
CA VAL A 186 -5.56 17.51 -16.25
C VAL A 186 -6.30 16.65 -15.23
N ILE A 187 -7.63 16.54 -15.28
CA ILE A 187 -8.38 15.70 -14.34
C ILE A 187 -7.95 14.25 -14.48
N TYR A 188 -7.92 13.72 -15.69
CA TYR A 188 -7.50 12.33 -15.93
C TYR A 188 -6.05 12.07 -15.55
N THR A 189 -5.14 13.03 -15.79
CA THR A 189 -3.77 12.91 -15.28
C THR A 189 -3.77 12.87 -13.75
N ALA A 190 -4.60 13.66 -13.08
CA ALA A 190 -4.70 13.69 -11.63
C ALA A 190 -5.29 12.38 -11.05
N HIS A 191 -6.23 11.73 -11.75
CA HIS A 191 -6.70 10.38 -11.42
C HIS A 191 -5.54 9.38 -11.50
N PHE A 192 -4.77 9.40 -12.60
CA PHE A 192 -3.62 8.52 -12.78
C PHE A 192 -2.56 8.70 -11.68
N LEU A 193 -2.28 9.93 -11.25
CA LEU A 193 -1.33 10.21 -10.17
C LEU A 193 -1.73 9.57 -8.83
N ARG A 194 -3.02 9.31 -8.58
CA ARG A 194 -3.47 8.62 -7.36
C ARG A 194 -3.06 7.15 -7.36
N LEU A 195 -2.96 6.50 -8.53
CA LEU A 195 -2.53 5.10 -8.63
C LEU A 195 -1.08 4.88 -8.16
N PHE A 196 -0.24 5.92 -8.11
CA PHE A 196 1.08 5.82 -7.48
C PHE A 196 1.02 5.41 -6.00
N LYS A 197 -0.13 5.58 -5.34
CA LYS A 197 -0.33 5.07 -3.98
C LYS A 197 -0.18 3.55 -3.91
N LEU A 198 -0.47 2.82 -5.00
CA LEU A 198 -0.35 1.35 -5.05
C LEU A 198 1.10 0.86 -4.89
N ILE A 199 2.11 1.71 -5.13
CA ILE A 199 3.53 1.40 -4.83
C ILE A 199 3.72 1.07 -3.33
N ARG A 200 2.83 1.57 -2.47
CA ARG A 200 2.85 1.26 -1.03
C ARG A 200 2.39 -0.14 -0.68
N PHE A 201 2.01 -0.96 -1.66
CA PHE A 201 1.62 -2.33 -1.41
C PHE A 201 2.71 -3.15 -0.70
N SER A 202 3.98 -2.97 -1.09
CA SER A 202 5.11 -3.60 -0.38
C SER A 202 5.20 -3.14 1.09
N THR A 203 4.94 -1.86 1.36
CA THR A 203 4.90 -1.34 2.74
C THR A 203 3.74 -1.94 3.53
N PHE A 204 2.56 -2.06 2.91
CA PHE A 204 1.39 -2.68 3.49
C PHE A 204 1.66 -4.14 3.87
N LEU A 205 2.23 -4.95 2.97
CA LEU A 205 2.57 -6.35 3.27
C LEU A 205 3.50 -6.45 4.49
N LYS A 206 4.59 -5.67 4.50
CA LYS A 206 5.53 -5.63 5.63
C LYS A 206 4.86 -5.24 6.94
N ASN A 207 3.99 -4.22 6.93
CA ASN A 207 3.31 -3.77 8.14
C ASN A 207 2.21 -4.74 8.60
N PHE A 208 1.54 -5.40 7.66
CA PHE A 208 0.51 -6.37 7.95
C PHE A 208 1.11 -7.65 8.57
N GLU A 209 2.27 -8.10 8.08
CA GLU A 209 3.04 -9.17 8.72
C GLU A 209 3.45 -8.81 10.15
N LYS A 210 3.99 -7.60 10.37
CA LYS A 210 4.33 -7.13 11.72
C LYS A 210 3.12 -7.11 12.65
N THR A 211 1.98 -6.61 12.17
CA THR A 211 0.76 -6.49 12.98
C THR A 211 0.26 -7.85 13.44
N THR A 212 0.40 -8.89 12.61
CA THR A 212 0.01 -10.25 13.00
C THR A 212 0.79 -10.82 14.17
N PHE A 213 2.00 -10.32 14.45
CA PHE A 213 2.76 -10.76 15.63
C PHE A 213 2.07 -10.37 16.95
N PHE A 214 1.40 -9.23 17.00
CA PHE A 214 0.73 -8.76 18.22
C PHE A 214 -0.58 -9.51 18.51
N ILE A 215 -1.16 -10.15 17.49
CA ILE A 215 -2.40 -10.91 17.59
C ILE A 215 -2.03 -12.33 18.01
N ARG A 216 -2.38 -12.75 19.23
CA ARG A 216 -2.05 -14.07 19.82
C ARG A 216 -2.82 -15.25 19.19
N TRP A 217 -3.08 -15.20 17.89
CA TRP A 217 -3.72 -16.28 17.13
C TRP A 217 -2.67 -17.24 16.58
N ASN A 218 -3.12 -18.39 16.07
CA ASN A 218 -2.23 -19.32 15.40
C ASN A 218 -1.62 -18.65 14.15
N ASN A 219 -0.28 -18.55 14.12
CA ASN A 219 0.48 -17.92 13.04
C ASN A 219 0.11 -18.48 11.66
N THR A 220 -0.22 -19.77 11.55
CA THR A 220 -0.65 -20.38 10.28
C THR A 220 -1.98 -19.79 9.79
N ILE A 221 -2.96 -19.63 10.68
CA ILE A 221 -4.28 -19.09 10.33
C ILE A 221 -4.14 -17.62 9.93
N LEU A 222 -3.37 -16.84 10.69
CA LEU A 222 -3.11 -15.44 10.37
C LEU A 222 -2.46 -15.28 9.00
N ARG A 223 -1.44 -16.10 8.70
CA ARG A 223 -0.80 -16.11 7.37
C ARG A 223 -1.77 -16.48 6.25
N SER A 224 -2.62 -17.49 6.45
CA SER A 224 -3.64 -17.84 5.45
C SER A 224 -4.62 -16.69 5.19
N VAL A 225 -5.09 -16.00 6.25
CA VAL A 225 -5.95 -14.82 6.11
C VAL A 225 -5.24 -13.70 5.35
N GLN A 226 -3.94 -13.49 5.61
CA GLN A 226 -3.14 -12.51 4.89
C GLN A 226 -3.09 -12.82 3.40
N TYR A 227 -2.74 -14.04 3.01
CA TYR A 227 -2.69 -14.43 1.60
C TYR A 227 -4.05 -14.29 0.92
N MET A 228 -5.13 -14.70 1.58
CA MET A 228 -6.50 -14.53 1.06
C MET A 228 -6.84 -13.05 0.83
N LEU A 229 -6.49 -12.16 1.76
CA LEU A 229 -6.72 -10.74 1.60
C LEU A 229 -5.94 -10.18 0.39
N VAL A 230 -4.68 -10.60 0.22
CA VAL A 230 -3.88 -10.15 -0.92
C VAL A 230 -4.47 -10.63 -2.24
N VAL A 231 -4.88 -11.90 -2.32
CA VAL A 231 -5.56 -12.43 -3.52
C VAL A 231 -6.81 -11.62 -3.86
N ILE A 232 -7.64 -11.30 -2.86
CA ILE A 232 -8.84 -10.47 -3.06
C ILE A 232 -8.47 -9.09 -3.62
N ILE A 233 -7.43 -8.43 -3.08
CA ILE A 233 -6.96 -7.12 -3.55
C ILE A 233 -6.45 -7.21 -4.99
N VAL A 234 -5.67 -8.24 -5.32
CA VAL A 234 -5.14 -8.43 -6.69
C VAL A 234 -6.26 -8.67 -7.69
N VAL A 235 -7.21 -9.56 -7.38
CA VAL A 235 -8.39 -9.80 -8.24
C VAL A 235 -9.20 -8.52 -8.40
N HIS A 236 -9.36 -7.73 -7.34
CA HIS A 236 -10.01 -6.42 -7.40
C HIS A 236 -9.27 -5.45 -8.33
N TRP A 237 -7.94 -5.35 -8.23
CA TRP A 237 -7.14 -4.49 -9.11
C TRP A 237 -7.22 -4.91 -10.58
N ILE A 238 -7.13 -6.21 -10.86
CA ILE A 238 -7.29 -6.73 -12.22
C ILE A 238 -8.70 -6.42 -12.74
N THR A 239 -9.73 -6.57 -11.90
CA THR A 239 -11.11 -6.22 -12.24
C THR A 239 -11.25 -4.73 -12.58
N CYS A 240 -10.69 -3.84 -11.76
CA CYS A 240 -10.71 -2.41 -12.04
C CYS A 240 -9.92 -2.05 -13.30
N ALA A 241 -8.74 -2.65 -13.50
CA ALA A 241 -7.90 -2.41 -14.67
C ALA A 241 -8.59 -2.83 -15.98
N ASN A 242 -9.35 -3.94 -15.97
CA ASN A 242 -10.12 -4.40 -17.13
C ASN A 242 -11.13 -3.37 -17.63
N PHE A 243 -11.67 -2.53 -16.74
CA PHE A 243 -12.59 -1.45 -17.11
C PHE A 243 -11.86 -0.12 -17.36
N PHE A 244 -10.85 0.19 -16.54
CA PHE A 244 -10.10 1.45 -16.60
C PHE A 244 -9.24 1.59 -17.87
N VAL A 245 -8.56 0.52 -18.30
CA VAL A 245 -7.64 0.57 -19.44
C VAL A 245 -8.33 0.91 -20.77
N PRO A 246 -9.44 0.25 -21.15
CA PRO A 246 -10.21 0.65 -22.35
C PRO A 246 -10.67 2.10 -22.29
N HIS A 247 -11.04 2.59 -21.10
CA HIS A 247 -11.48 3.97 -20.91
C HIS A 247 -10.33 4.96 -21.18
N ILE A 248 -9.16 4.75 -20.58
CA ILE A 248 -7.97 5.58 -20.82
C ILE A 248 -7.56 5.53 -22.30
N ARG A 249 -7.59 4.35 -22.94
CA ARG A 249 -7.27 4.21 -24.37
C ARG A 249 -8.20 5.06 -25.24
N SER A 250 -9.52 4.91 -25.05
CA SER A 250 -10.54 5.69 -25.77
C SER A 250 -10.28 7.20 -25.65
N MET A 251 -9.84 7.66 -24.48
CA MET A 251 -9.52 9.07 -24.24
C MET A 251 -8.22 9.52 -24.91
N LEU A 252 -7.19 8.67 -24.94
CA LEU A 252 -5.88 9.01 -25.50
C LEU A 252 -5.88 8.99 -27.03
N THR A 253 -6.49 7.97 -27.66
CA THR A 253 -6.49 7.82 -29.11
C THR A 253 -7.66 8.55 -29.77
N GLY A 254 -8.69 8.94 -29.00
CA GLY A 254 -9.93 9.50 -29.53
C GLY A 254 -10.77 8.49 -30.33
N GLU A 255 -10.30 7.25 -30.47
CA GLU A 255 -10.98 6.18 -31.18
C GLU A 255 -11.75 5.31 -30.18
N THR A 256 -13.07 5.48 -30.15
CA THR A 256 -13.96 4.54 -29.48
C THR A 256 -14.08 3.30 -30.37
N HIS A 257 -13.43 2.20 -29.99
CA HIS A 257 -13.74 0.93 -30.63
C HIS A 257 -15.21 0.59 -30.34
N GLN A 258 -16.06 0.66 -31.37
CA GLN A 258 -17.49 0.34 -31.30
C GLN A 258 -17.80 -1.06 -30.75
N PHE A 259 -16.78 -1.93 -30.69
CA PHE A 259 -16.84 -3.30 -30.18
C PHE A 259 -16.35 -3.45 -28.73
N SER A 260 -15.95 -2.38 -28.03
CA SER A 260 -15.57 -2.50 -26.63
C SER A 260 -16.78 -2.92 -25.80
N TRP A 261 -16.66 -4.05 -25.10
CA TRP A 261 -17.72 -4.58 -24.23
C TRP A 261 -18.12 -3.61 -23.12
N THR A 262 -17.25 -2.66 -22.77
CA THR A 262 -17.48 -1.61 -21.76
C THR A 262 -18.53 -0.59 -22.18
N LEU A 263 -18.72 -0.34 -23.49
CA LEU A 263 -19.68 0.65 -23.99
C LEU A 263 -21.13 0.33 -23.62
N LYS A 264 -21.49 -0.96 -23.59
CA LYS A 264 -22.85 -1.41 -23.20
C LYS A 264 -23.14 -1.21 -21.71
N LEU A 265 -22.09 -1.04 -20.93
CA LEU A 265 -22.16 -0.87 -19.48
C LEU A 265 -21.98 0.59 -19.09
N GLU A 266 -21.70 1.47 -20.06
CA GLU A 266 -21.43 2.89 -19.84
C GLU A 266 -22.55 3.50 -18.99
N ASP A 267 -23.82 3.42 -19.38
CA ASP A 267 -24.92 4.10 -18.67
C ASP A 267 -25.41 3.40 -17.39
N GLU A 268 -24.83 2.26 -17.04
CA GLU A 268 -25.25 1.47 -15.88
C GLU A 268 -24.65 2.00 -14.57
N HIS A 269 -25.30 1.69 -13.45
CA HIS A 269 -24.78 2.04 -12.13
C HIS A 269 -23.39 1.43 -11.89
N GLU A 270 -22.50 2.19 -11.26
CA GLU A 270 -21.09 1.87 -10.99
C GLU A 270 -20.89 0.46 -10.40
N MET A 271 -21.70 0.08 -9.41
CA MET A 271 -21.65 -1.25 -8.80
C MET A 271 -22.02 -2.38 -9.77
N LYS A 272 -22.95 -2.14 -10.71
CA LYS A 272 -23.32 -3.14 -11.72
C LYS A 272 -22.19 -3.32 -12.74
N GLN A 273 -21.55 -2.23 -13.15
CA GLN A 273 -20.35 -2.27 -13.98
C GLN A 273 -19.23 -3.08 -13.30
N TYR A 274 -18.97 -2.80 -12.01
CA TYR A 274 -17.98 -3.53 -11.22
C TYR A 274 -18.29 -5.02 -11.10
N LEU A 275 -19.52 -5.39 -10.72
CA LEU A 275 -19.90 -6.79 -10.53
C LEU A 275 -19.80 -7.59 -11.84
N LEU A 276 -20.25 -7.04 -12.96
CA LEU A 276 -20.15 -7.71 -14.26
C LEU A 276 -18.70 -7.88 -14.70
N THR A 277 -17.87 -6.85 -14.49
CA THR A 277 -16.44 -6.93 -14.77
C THR A 277 -15.73 -7.93 -13.85
N PHE A 278 -16.16 -8.02 -12.59
CA PHE A 278 -15.64 -8.98 -11.62
C PHE A 278 -15.95 -10.42 -12.05
N PHE A 279 -17.20 -10.71 -12.42
CA PHE A 279 -17.56 -12.05 -12.91
C PHE A 279 -16.83 -12.42 -14.20
N ARG A 280 -16.63 -11.46 -15.10
CA ARG A 280 -15.80 -11.66 -16.31
C ARG A 280 -14.35 -11.99 -15.93
N THR A 281 -13.76 -11.20 -15.03
CA THR A 281 -12.37 -11.38 -14.57
C THR A 281 -12.19 -12.71 -13.85
N ALA A 282 -13.12 -13.07 -12.95
CA ALA A 282 -13.10 -14.34 -12.25
C ALA A 282 -13.22 -15.52 -13.22
N GLY A 283 -14.09 -15.42 -14.23
CA GLY A 283 -14.19 -16.42 -15.29
C GLY A 283 -12.87 -16.62 -16.03
N LEU A 284 -12.22 -15.52 -16.45
CA LEU A 284 -10.92 -15.56 -17.12
C LEU A 284 -9.82 -16.18 -16.24
N LEU A 285 -9.76 -15.80 -14.96
CA LEU A 285 -8.80 -16.35 -14.01
C LEU A 285 -9.01 -17.85 -13.78
N LEU A 286 -10.26 -18.30 -13.65
CA LEU A 286 -10.59 -19.72 -13.48
C LEU A 286 -10.31 -20.52 -14.76
N CYS A 287 -10.63 -19.98 -15.93
CA CYS A 287 -10.29 -20.61 -17.21
C CYS A 287 -8.78 -20.79 -17.35
N ALA A 288 -8.00 -19.74 -17.09
CA ALA A 288 -6.55 -19.81 -17.17
C ALA A 288 -5.93 -20.75 -16.12
N LEU A 289 -6.51 -20.85 -14.92
CA LEU A 289 -6.13 -21.83 -13.90
C LEU A 289 -6.42 -23.29 -14.31
N SER A 290 -7.43 -23.50 -15.15
CA SER A 290 -7.87 -24.83 -15.56
C SER A 290 -7.09 -25.40 -16.76
N TYR A 291 -6.19 -24.62 -17.37
CA TYR A 291 -5.70 -24.92 -18.72
C TYR A 291 -4.17 -25.07 -18.82
N GLN A 292 -3.72 -26.20 -19.36
CA GLN A 292 -2.31 -26.48 -19.70
C GLN A 292 -1.85 -25.65 -20.91
N PRO A 293 -0.55 -25.32 -21.02
CA PRO A 293 -0.02 -24.31 -21.95
C PRO A 293 -0.12 -24.62 -23.46
N ASP A 294 -0.69 -25.76 -23.86
CA ASP A 294 -0.61 -26.21 -25.26
C ASP A 294 -1.73 -25.66 -26.16
N ASN A 295 -2.83 -25.13 -25.61
CA ASN A 295 -4.02 -24.74 -26.39
C ASN A 295 -4.49 -23.27 -26.13
N PHE A 296 -3.59 -22.35 -25.78
CA PHE A 296 -3.94 -20.92 -25.53
C PHE A 296 -4.73 -20.25 -26.67
N ALA A 297 -4.41 -20.55 -27.93
CA ALA A 297 -5.10 -20.02 -29.11
C ALA A 297 -6.58 -20.47 -29.23
N GLU A 298 -6.97 -21.55 -28.55
CA GLU A 298 -8.32 -22.09 -28.58
C GLU A 298 -9.23 -21.42 -27.54
N VAL A 299 -8.67 -20.99 -26.40
CA VAL A 299 -9.39 -20.24 -25.37
C VAL A 299 -9.62 -18.79 -25.79
N ALA A 300 -8.63 -18.14 -26.43
CA ALA A 300 -8.81 -16.83 -27.04
C ALA A 300 -9.98 -16.84 -28.05
N LYS A 301 -10.07 -17.91 -28.85
CA LYS A 301 -11.20 -18.19 -29.74
C LYS A 301 -12.52 -18.42 -29.01
N MET A 302 -12.55 -19.18 -27.91
CA MET A 302 -13.80 -19.41 -27.13
C MET A 302 -14.30 -18.14 -26.44
N VAL A 303 -13.39 -17.29 -25.95
CA VAL A 303 -13.74 -15.99 -25.37
C VAL A 303 -14.23 -15.04 -26.47
N GLU A 304 -13.58 -15.02 -27.64
CA GLU A 304 -14.08 -14.33 -28.83
C GLU A 304 -15.47 -14.86 -29.27
N GLU A 305 -15.68 -16.17 -29.25
CA GLU A 305 -16.93 -16.82 -29.68
C GLU A 305 -18.09 -16.54 -28.72
N SER A 306 -17.83 -16.37 -27.42
CA SER A 306 -18.83 -15.94 -26.42
C SER A 306 -19.36 -14.52 -26.67
N THR A 307 -18.71 -13.76 -27.56
CA THR A 307 -19.06 -12.40 -27.96
C THR A 307 -18.92 -12.21 -29.47
N THR A 308 -19.84 -12.71 -30.29
CA THR A 308 -19.79 -12.49 -31.76
C THR A 308 -20.90 -11.54 -32.26
N PRO A 309 -20.71 -10.84 -33.41
CA PRO A 309 -19.70 -11.10 -34.46
C PRO A 309 -18.68 -9.97 -34.72
N ILE A 310 -17.43 -10.39 -34.95
CA ILE A 310 -16.27 -9.61 -35.40
C ILE A 310 -16.38 -9.33 -36.92
N PRO A 311 -16.08 -8.13 -37.42
CA PRO A 311 -15.73 -7.94 -38.83
C PRO A 311 -14.33 -8.47 -39.10
N LYS A 312 -14.20 -9.28 -40.15
CA LYS A 312 -12.94 -9.87 -40.65
C LYS A 312 -11.87 -8.81 -40.98
N LYS A 313 -11.04 -8.47 -40.00
CA LYS A 313 -9.59 -8.17 -40.08
C LYS A 313 -9.18 -7.52 -38.76
N LEU A 314 -8.44 -8.25 -37.95
CA LEU A 314 -7.75 -7.70 -36.78
C LEU A 314 -6.56 -6.87 -37.31
N PRO A 315 -6.46 -5.55 -37.07
CA PRO A 315 -5.23 -4.82 -37.31
C PRO A 315 -4.14 -5.38 -36.38
N SER A 316 -2.91 -5.49 -36.90
CA SER A 316 -1.69 -6.04 -36.28
C SER A 316 -1.20 -5.33 -35.01
N GLU A 317 -2.05 -4.49 -34.40
CA GLU A 317 -1.80 -3.74 -33.17
C GLU A 317 -2.56 -4.31 -31.95
N ILE A 318 -3.33 -5.40 -32.13
CA ILE A 318 -4.18 -6.00 -31.09
C ILE A 318 -3.50 -7.20 -30.39
N GLU A 319 -2.52 -7.85 -31.02
CA GLU A 319 -1.77 -8.97 -30.42
C GLU A 319 -1.15 -8.67 -29.03
N PRO A 320 -0.56 -7.49 -28.75
CA PRO A 320 0.19 -7.31 -27.49
C PRO A 320 -0.67 -7.12 -26.22
N PHE A 321 -2.02 -7.04 -26.33
CA PHE A 321 -2.90 -6.72 -25.19
C PHE A 321 -3.81 -7.86 -24.73
N VAL A 322 -4.16 -8.80 -25.61
CA VAL A 322 -4.71 -10.12 -25.20
C VAL A 322 -3.61 -10.94 -24.53
N GLU A 323 -2.39 -10.85 -25.07
CA GLU A 323 -1.15 -11.31 -24.42
C GLU A 323 -0.96 -10.72 -23.01
N ILE A 324 -1.43 -9.51 -22.72
CA ILE A 324 -1.28 -8.91 -21.39
C ILE A 324 -2.10 -9.69 -20.35
N SER A 325 -3.40 -9.92 -20.57
CA SER A 325 -4.17 -10.76 -19.65
C SER A 325 -3.66 -12.20 -19.57
N GLU A 326 -3.10 -12.74 -20.66
CA GLU A 326 -2.67 -14.14 -20.76
C GLU A 326 -1.25 -14.38 -20.18
N ILE A 327 -0.31 -13.45 -20.37
CA ILE A 327 1.04 -13.47 -19.79
C ILE A 327 0.99 -13.20 -18.28
N TYR A 328 0.12 -12.30 -17.81
CA TYR A 328 0.01 -11.99 -16.38
C TYR A 328 -0.59 -13.14 -15.58
N ILE A 329 -1.48 -13.94 -16.16
CA ILE A 329 -2.01 -15.12 -15.49
C ILE A 329 -0.97 -16.25 -15.46
N SER A 330 -0.18 -16.46 -16.53
CA SER A 330 0.91 -17.45 -16.51
C SER A 330 2.08 -17.06 -15.60
N ALA A 331 2.37 -15.75 -15.45
CA ALA A 331 3.37 -15.22 -14.52
C ALA A 331 2.93 -15.35 -13.04
N LEU A 332 1.64 -15.19 -12.73
CA LEU A 332 1.09 -15.35 -11.37
C LEU A 332 1.37 -16.71 -10.71
N PHE A 333 1.63 -17.74 -11.52
CA PHE A 333 1.82 -19.11 -11.08
C PHE A 333 3.24 -19.67 -11.26
N SER A 334 4.21 -18.88 -11.75
CA SER A 334 5.56 -19.36 -12.08
C SER A 334 6.72 -18.76 -11.25
N SER A 335 6.53 -17.64 -10.56
CA SER A 335 7.56 -16.99 -9.73
C SER A 335 7.08 -16.71 -8.29
N PRO A 336 8.00 -16.38 -7.34
CA PRO A 336 7.62 -15.97 -6.00
C PRO A 336 6.60 -14.84 -6.05
N PHE A 337 5.46 -15.01 -5.39
CA PHE A 337 4.30 -14.12 -5.46
C PHE A 337 4.62 -12.63 -5.21
N GLU A 338 5.64 -12.33 -4.40
CA GLU A 338 6.10 -10.96 -4.15
C GLU A 338 6.85 -10.33 -5.34
N GLU A 339 7.62 -11.11 -6.10
CA GLU A 339 8.33 -10.63 -7.30
C GLU A 339 7.34 -10.39 -8.45
N VAL A 340 6.42 -11.34 -8.68
CA VAL A 340 5.39 -11.20 -9.71
C VAL A 340 4.53 -9.98 -9.46
N LEU A 341 4.15 -9.71 -8.21
CA LEU A 341 3.26 -8.62 -7.88
C LEU A 341 3.93 -7.25 -8.01
N MET A 342 5.21 -7.15 -7.62
CA MET A 342 5.98 -5.93 -7.83
C MET A 342 6.28 -5.68 -9.32
N ASP A 343 6.53 -6.75 -10.09
CA ASP A 343 6.64 -6.68 -11.55
C ASP A 343 5.29 -6.30 -12.18
N LEU A 344 4.17 -6.84 -11.70
CA LEU A 344 2.83 -6.50 -12.16
C LEU A 344 2.53 -5.02 -11.92
N ILE A 345 2.78 -4.51 -10.71
CA ILE A 345 2.58 -3.10 -10.36
C ILE A 345 3.51 -2.22 -11.18
N THR A 346 4.78 -2.60 -11.34
CA THR A 346 5.78 -1.82 -12.08
C THR A 346 5.51 -1.80 -13.58
N ILE A 347 5.03 -2.90 -14.17
CA ILE A 347 4.70 -2.99 -15.59
C ILE A 347 3.33 -2.35 -15.87
N ILE A 348 2.33 -2.50 -14.98
CA ILE A 348 1.05 -1.78 -15.09
C ILE A 348 1.31 -0.28 -15.00
N LEU A 349 2.00 0.19 -13.97
CA LEU A 349 2.35 1.61 -13.84
C LEU A 349 3.26 2.07 -14.98
N GLY A 350 4.25 1.27 -15.36
CA GLY A 350 5.21 1.58 -16.43
C GLY A 350 4.56 1.67 -17.81
N LYS A 351 3.68 0.73 -18.16
CA LYS A 351 2.94 0.75 -19.43
C LYS A 351 1.90 1.85 -19.46
N ILE A 352 1.19 2.11 -18.37
CA ILE A 352 0.26 3.24 -18.31
C ILE A 352 1.04 4.57 -18.38
N LEU A 353 2.22 4.66 -17.76
CA LEU A 353 3.11 5.82 -17.88
C LEU A 353 3.61 6.01 -19.33
N THR A 354 4.09 4.97 -20.00
CA THR A 354 4.46 5.09 -21.42
C THR A 354 3.26 5.47 -22.28
N CYS A 355 2.06 4.95 -22.03
CA CYS A 355 0.87 5.39 -22.78
C CYS A 355 0.45 6.83 -22.46
N ALA A 356 0.63 7.29 -21.22
CA ALA A 356 0.30 8.66 -20.81
C ALA A 356 1.31 9.71 -21.30
N PHE A 357 2.57 9.31 -21.54
CA PHE A 357 3.66 10.22 -21.92
C PHE A 357 4.22 10.00 -23.33
N ALA A 358 3.83 8.95 -24.07
CA ALA A 358 4.22 8.73 -25.47
C ALA A 358 3.38 9.53 -26.48
N GLY A 359 2.84 10.68 -26.07
CA GLY A 359 2.24 11.64 -26.98
C GLY A 359 3.31 12.54 -27.59
N GLU A 360 4.08 12.01 -28.52
CA GLU A 360 4.76 12.76 -29.59
C GLU A 360 4.47 12.11 -30.95
#